data_AF-A0A1N7IPN7-F1
#
_entry.id   AF-A0A1N7IPN7-F1
#
_cell.length_a   1.000
_cell.length_b   1.000
_cell.length_c   1.000
_cell.angle_alpha   90.00
_cell.angle_beta   90.00
_cell.angle_gamma   90.00
#
_symmetry.space_group_name_H-M   'P 1'
#
loop_
_entity.id
_entity.type
_entity.pdbx_description
1 polymer ?
#
loop_
_entity_poly.entity_id
_entity_poly.type
_entity_poly.pdbx_seq_one_letter_code
_entity_poly.pdbx_strand_id
1 'polypeptide(L)'
;MKLNYSLTSGFATGDGAAPTRENVSSWIAWAPVPASDLAADSALSTTFYLTPRAIPQLSEDTLLLGVLVGEADIDIDSALDPQQLSYTDGASATVEATHPLGLDAVRVVAAKSGPARRQAQSALIDVPGDRQFHIIHELFEQ
;
A
#
# COMPACT_ATOMS: atom_id res chain seq x y z
N MET A 1 -3.95 -13.67 2.97
CA MET A 1 -4.31 -12.27 3.30
C MET A 1 -5.74 -11.97 2.85
N LYS A 2 -6.46 -11.06 3.52
CA LYS A 2 -7.76 -10.54 3.09
C LYS A 2 -7.73 -9.00 3.21
N LEU A 3 -7.78 -8.29 2.09
CA LEU A 3 -7.72 -6.82 2.11
C LEU A 3 -9.06 -6.23 2.58
N ASN A 4 -9.01 -5.27 3.50
CA ASN A 4 -10.11 -4.36 3.85
C ASN A 4 -9.57 -2.93 3.76
N TYR A 5 -10.31 -2.01 3.16
CA TYR A 5 -9.86 -0.63 2.96
C TYR A 5 -11.01 0.36 3.03
N SER A 6 -10.70 1.57 3.49
CA SER A 6 -11.63 2.70 3.44
C SER A 6 -11.77 3.23 2.00
N LEU A 7 -13.01 3.41 1.55
CA LEU A 7 -13.30 4.11 0.29
C LEU A 7 -13.01 5.62 0.38
N THR A 8 -12.96 6.18 1.59
CA THR A 8 -12.74 7.61 1.82
C THR A 8 -11.26 7.99 1.79
N SER A 9 -10.36 7.12 2.23
CA SER A 9 -8.92 7.47 2.31
C SER A 9 -7.99 6.43 1.70
N GLY A 10 -8.48 5.23 1.45
CA GLY A 10 -7.68 4.08 1.07
C GLY A 10 -6.91 3.44 2.23
N PHE A 11 -7.09 3.90 3.47
CA PHE A 11 -6.46 3.26 4.64
C PHE A 11 -6.94 1.82 4.78
N ALA A 12 -6.00 0.88 4.92
CA ALA A 12 -6.25 -0.53 4.68
C ALA A 12 -5.57 -1.47 5.67
N THR A 13 -6.10 -2.68 5.76
CA THR A 13 -5.57 -3.82 6.54
C THR A 13 -5.53 -5.08 5.68
N GLY A 14 -4.60 -5.99 6.00
CA GLY A 14 -4.47 -7.30 5.35
C GLY A 14 -5.17 -8.46 6.09
N ASP A 15 -5.75 -8.21 7.27
CA ASP A 15 -6.46 -9.23 8.07
C ASP A 15 -7.97 -9.29 7.78
N GLY A 16 -8.49 -8.33 7.01
CA GLY A 16 -9.89 -8.23 6.62
C GLY A 16 -10.78 -7.52 7.65
N ALA A 17 -10.23 -7.12 8.80
CA ALA A 17 -10.93 -6.34 9.80
C ALA A 17 -10.84 -4.84 9.47
N ALA A 18 -11.72 -4.02 10.05
CA ALA A 18 -11.56 -2.57 9.99
C ALA A 18 -10.25 -2.16 10.70
N PRO A 19 -9.56 -1.09 10.24
CA PRO A 19 -8.37 -0.61 10.93
C PRO A 19 -8.69 -0.15 12.36
N THR A 20 -7.97 -0.68 13.35
CA THR A 20 -8.01 -0.27 14.75
C THR A 20 -6.59 -0.20 15.32
N ARG A 21 -6.44 0.41 16.50
CA ARG A 21 -5.14 0.42 17.21
C ARG A 21 -4.65 -0.98 17.60
N GLU A 22 -5.56 -1.95 17.71
CA GLU A 22 -5.24 -3.31 18.14
C GLU A 22 -4.66 -4.15 16.99
N ASN A 23 -4.88 -3.76 15.74
CA ASN A 23 -4.39 -4.49 14.56
C ASN A 23 -3.38 -3.71 13.72
N VAL A 24 -2.59 -2.83 14.35
CA VAL A 24 -1.54 -2.03 13.68
C VAL A 24 -0.60 -2.88 12.83
N SER A 25 -0.22 -4.06 13.32
CA SER A 25 0.64 -4.98 12.56
C SER A 25 0.02 -5.44 11.23
N SER A 26 -1.30 -5.45 11.13
CA SER A 26 -2.06 -5.83 9.94
C SER A 26 -2.30 -4.66 8.99
N TRP A 27 -1.96 -3.42 9.37
CA TRP A 27 -2.16 -2.25 8.52
C TRP A 27 -1.28 -2.35 7.27
N ILE A 28 -1.77 -1.77 6.17
CA ILE A 28 -1.04 -1.70 4.91
C ILE A 28 -0.38 -0.34 4.78
N ALA A 29 0.94 -0.35 4.59
CA ALA A 29 1.71 0.82 4.21
C ALA A 29 2.02 0.75 2.70
N TRP A 30 1.69 1.80 1.97
CA TRP A 30 1.70 1.82 0.51
C TRP A 30 2.91 2.60 -0.02
N ALA A 31 3.65 1.99 -0.94
CA ALA A 31 4.68 2.64 -1.74
C ALA A 31 4.14 2.87 -3.17
N PRO A 32 3.98 4.12 -3.63
CA PRO A 32 3.66 4.41 -5.02
C PRO A 32 4.88 4.19 -5.91
N VAL A 33 4.69 3.46 -7.02
CA VAL A 33 5.74 3.17 -8.01
C VAL A 33 5.17 3.34 -9.41
N PRO A 34 5.77 4.15 -10.31
CA PRO A 34 5.38 4.17 -11.71
C PRO A 34 5.49 2.77 -12.33
N ALA A 35 4.48 2.33 -13.06
CA ALA A 35 4.45 0.98 -13.64
C ALA A 35 5.62 0.73 -14.61
N SER A 36 6.14 1.78 -15.25
CA SER A 36 7.33 1.74 -16.10
C SER A 36 8.63 1.43 -15.35
N ASP A 37 8.67 1.75 -14.06
CA ASP A 37 9.88 1.72 -13.24
C ASP A 37 9.99 0.44 -12.41
N LEU A 38 8.91 -0.36 -12.38
CA LEU A 38 8.87 -1.62 -11.65
C LEU A 38 9.69 -2.70 -12.39
N ALA A 39 10.81 -3.09 -11.79
CA ALA A 39 11.66 -4.19 -12.20
C ALA A 39 11.84 -5.20 -11.05
N ALA A 40 12.27 -6.42 -11.35
CA ALA A 40 12.38 -7.49 -10.36
C ALA A 40 13.44 -7.21 -9.26
N ASP A 41 14.43 -6.36 -9.55
CA ASP A 41 15.51 -5.93 -8.66
C ASP A 41 15.26 -4.56 -8.02
N SER A 42 14.08 -3.95 -8.23
CA SER A 42 13.72 -2.70 -7.57
C SER A 42 13.67 -2.86 -6.04
N ALA A 43 14.10 -1.83 -5.33
CA ALA A 43 13.86 -1.67 -3.90
C ALA A 43 12.71 -0.70 -3.67
N LEU A 44 11.96 -0.89 -2.58
CA LEU A 44 10.96 0.07 -2.14
C LEU A 44 11.65 1.29 -1.52
N SER A 45 11.00 2.44 -1.63
CA SER A 45 11.31 3.65 -0.85
C SER A 45 11.25 3.35 0.66
N THR A 46 11.92 4.15 1.48
CA THR A 46 11.75 4.11 2.93
C THR A 46 10.48 4.80 3.39
N THR A 47 9.98 5.78 2.63
CA THR A 47 8.73 6.48 2.91
C THR A 47 7.54 5.73 2.31
N PHE A 48 6.56 5.43 3.16
CA PHE A 48 5.28 4.81 2.80
C PHE A 48 4.11 5.71 3.19
N TYR A 49 2.95 5.45 2.59
CA TYR A 49 1.71 6.16 2.84
C TYR A 49 0.69 5.20 3.46
N LEU A 50 0.00 5.62 4.52
CA LEU A 50 -1.13 4.86 5.06
C LEU A 50 -2.43 5.16 4.34
N THR A 51 -2.55 6.35 3.73
CA THR A 51 -3.75 6.79 3.01
C THR A 51 -3.42 7.10 1.53
N PRO A 52 -3.56 6.11 0.62
CA PRO A 52 -3.24 6.28 -0.79
C PRO A 52 -3.88 7.46 -1.49
N ARG A 53 -5.12 7.83 -1.12
CA ARG A 53 -5.83 8.96 -1.74
C ARG A 53 -5.16 10.30 -1.46
N ALA A 54 -4.33 10.39 -0.42
CA ALA A 54 -3.55 11.58 -0.10
C ALA A 54 -2.17 11.62 -0.78
N ILE A 55 -1.80 10.59 -1.55
CA ILE A 55 -0.54 10.57 -2.30
C ILE A 55 -0.59 11.64 -3.40
N PRO A 56 0.36 12.59 -3.41
CA PRO A 56 0.44 13.58 -4.48
C PRO A 56 0.68 12.89 -5.83
N GLN A 57 -0.02 13.33 -6.87
CA GLN A 57 0.23 12.91 -8.26
C GLN A 57 -0.01 11.41 -8.53
N LEU A 58 -0.86 10.76 -7.74
CA LEU A 58 -1.25 9.37 -7.99
C LEU A 58 -1.99 9.26 -9.33
N SER A 59 -1.38 8.60 -10.31
CA SER A 59 -1.87 8.52 -11.70
C SER A 59 -2.34 7.12 -12.07
N GLU A 60 -2.98 6.99 -13.24
CA GLU A 60 -3.37 5.69 -13.81
C GLU A 60 -2.21 4.73 -14.06
N ASP A 61 -1.03 5.29 -14.29
CA ASP A 61 0.21 4.56 -14.55
C ASP A 61 0.99 4.27 -13.26
N THR A 62 0.44 4.63 -12.09
CA THR A 62 1.06 4.31 -10.80
C THR A 62 0.54 2.98 -10.26
N LEU A 63 1.44 2.19 -9.70
CA LEU A 63 1.14 1.00 -8.91
C LEU A 63 1.30 1.34 -7.43
N LEU A 64 0.41 0.83 -6.59
CA LEU A 64 0.52 0.92 -5.14
C LEU A 64 0.99 -0.44 -4.60
N LEU A 65 2.23 -0.48 -4.12
CA LEU A 65 2.83 -1.67 -3.51
C LEU A 65 2.63 -1.60 -2.00
N GLY A 66 1.81 -2.50 -1.45
CA GLY A 66 1.50 -2.54 -0.03
C GLY A 66 2.28 -3.60 0.73
N VAL A 67 2.85 -3.20 1.86
CA VAL A 67 3.52 -4.06 2.84
C VAL A 67 2.71 -4.08 4.15
N LEU A 68 2.82 -5.16 4.92
CA LEU A 68 2.25 -5.21 6.27
C LEU A 68 3.18 -4.48 7.23
N VAL A 69 2.64 -3.53 8.00
CA VAL A 69 3.41 -2.76 8.99
C VAL A 69 4.18 -3.67 9.95
N GLY A 70 3.57 -4.76 10.42
CA GLY A 70 4.20 -5.69 11.36
C GLY A 70 5.34 -6.53 10.77
N GLU A 71 5.45 -6.62 9.44
CA GLU A 71 6.53 -7.33 8.75
C GLU A 71 7.61 -6.38 8.22
N ALA A 72 7.30 -5.09 8.14
CA ALA A 72 8.09 -4.06 7.47
C ALA A 72 9.00 -3.25 8.41
N ASP A 73 9.01 -3.56 9.72
CA ASP A 73 9.76 -2.82 10.75
C ASP A 73 9.48 -1.30 10.68
N ILE A 74 8.20 -0.96 10.48
CA ILE A 74 7.68 0.41 10.45
C ILE A 74 7.13 0.73 11.83
N ASP A 75 7.66 1.77 12.46
CA ASP A 75 7.13 2.29 13.71
C ASP A 75 5.94 3.23 13.44
N ILE A 76 4.84 3.01 14.16
CA ILE A 76 3.60 3.78 13.99
C ILE A 76 3.40 4.64 15.23
N ASP A 77 3.27 5.95 15.02
CA ASP A 77 3.02 6.88 16.12
C ASP A 77 1.75 6.49 16.90
N SER A 78 1.93 6.29 18.20
CA SER A 78 0.85 6.05 19.17
C SER A 78 -0.20 7.17 19.22
N ALA A 79 0.05 8.35 18.65
CA ALA A 79 -0.92 9.44 18.51
C ALA A 79 -1.82 9.34 17.26
N LEU A 80 -1.45 8.53 16.27
CA LEU A 80 -2.15 8.40 14.98
C LEU A 80 -3.53 7.70 15.07
N ASP A 81 -4.62 8.46 15.05
CA ASP A 81 -5.97 7.89 15.17
C ASP A 81 -6.43 7.17 13.88
N PRO A 82 -6.67 5.84 13.90
CA PRO A 82 -7.17 5.12 12.74
C PRO A 82 -8.56 5.58 12.28
N GLN A 83 -9.39 6.15 13.15
CA GLN A 83 -10.69 6.69 12.75
C GLN A 83 -10.52 7.96 11.91
N GLN A 84 -9.59 8.83 12.28
CA GLN A 84 -9.27 10.01 11.47
C GLN A 84 -8.78 9.60 10.09
N LEU A 85 -7.85 8.63 10.03
CA LEU A 85 -7.36 8.10 8.76
C LEU A 85 -8.44 7.41 7.94
N SER A 86 -9.39 6.71 8.57
CA SER A 86 -10.41 5.95 7.83
C SER A 86 -11.52 6.82 7.28
N TYR A 87 -11.96 7.84 8.01
CA TYR A 87 -13.23 8.52 7.74
C TYR A 87 -13.10 9.99 7.35
N THR A 88 -11.91 10.58 7.49
CA THR A 88 -11.69 11.98 7.10
C THR A 88 -11.18 12.04 5.67
N ASP A 89 -11.90 12.73 4.81
CA ASP A 89 -11.48 12.98 3.44
C ASP A 89 -10.21 13.84 3.41
N GLY A 90 -9.25 13.49 2.56
CA GLY A 90 -7.94 14.13 2.51
C GLY A 90 -7.02 13.85 3.70
N ALA A 91 -7.37 12.93 4.61
CA ALA A 91 -6.46 12.50 5.68
C ALA A 91 -5.16 11.95 5.07
N SER A 92 -4.02 12.47 5.51
CA SER A 92 -2.70 12.07 5.05
C SER A 92 -1.85 11.58 6.21
N ALA A 93 -1.23 10.42 6.04
CA ALA A 93 -0.22 9.93 6.96
C ALA A 93 0.87 9.19 6.19
N THR A 94 2.11 9.63 6.38
CA THR A 94 3.31 8.95 5.91
C THR A 94 4.04 8.32 7.08
N VAL A 95 4.70 7.19 6.82
CA VAL A 95 5.48 6.44 7.79
C VAL A 95 6.80 6.02 7.14
N GLU A 96 7.83 5.87 7.96
CA GLU A 96 9.17 5.50 7.49
C GLU A 96 9.49 4.07 7.93
N ALA A 97 10.01 3.27 7.01
CA ALA A 97 10.67 2.02 7.35
C ALA A 97 12.10 2.29 7.84
N THR A 98 12.55 1.54 8.83
CA THR A 98 13.90 1.68 9.39
C THR A 98 14.99 1.32 8.37
N HIS A 99 14.66 0.49 7.38
CA HIS A 99 15.57 0.06 6.31
C HIS A 99 14.82 -0.04 4.97
N PRO A 100 15.53 0.05 3.82
CA PRO A 100 14.92 -0.24 2.52
C PRO A 100 14.35 -1.66 2.46
N LEU A 101 13.13 -1.80 1.93
CA LEU A 101 12.45 -3.08 1.79
C LEU A 101 12.58 -3.63 0.36
N GLY A 102 12.75 -4.94 0.24
CA GLY A 102 12.70 -5.64 -1.05
C GLY A 102 11.27 -5.89 -1.52
N LEU A 103 11.11 -6.19 -2.81
CA LEU A 103 9.82 -6.55 -3.41
C LEU A 103 9.23 -7.87 -2.87
N ASP A 104 10.03 -8.67 -2.18
CA ASP A 104 9.59 -9.87 -1.46
C ASP A 104 8.77 -9.55 -0.20
N ALA A 105 8.88 -8.33 0.36
CA ALA A 105 8.05 -7.85 1.45
C ALA A 105 6.64 -7.43 0.99
N VAL A 106 6.43 -7.18 -0.31
CA VAL A 106 5.13 -6.77 -0.86
C VAL A 106 4.11 -7.89 -0.69
N ARG A 107 2.96 -7.56 -0.08
CA ARG A 107 1.83 -8.49 0.12
C ARG A 107 0.64 -8.14 -0.75
N VAL A 108 0.55 -6.89 -1.20
CA VAL A 108 -0.55 -6.43 -2.03
C VAL A 108 -0.05 -5.48 -3.11
N VAL A 109 -0.59 -5.61 -4.31
CA VAL A 109 -0.38 -4.68 -5.42
C VAL A 109 -1.74 -4.18 -5.88
N ALA A 110 -1.98 -2.88 -5.75
CA ALA A 110 -3.18 -2.24 -6.27
C ALA A 110 -2.84 -1.42 -7.51
N ALA A 111 -3.65 -1.58 -8.55
CA ALA A 111 -3.53 -0.84 -9.80
C ALA A 111 -4.87 -0.21 -10.18
N LYS A 112 -4.85 0.89 -10.94
CA LYS A 112 -6.09 1.51 -11.45
C LYS A 112 -6.73 0.72 -12.60
N SER A 113 -5.98 -0.12 -13.32
CA SER A 113 -6.49 -0.78 -14.53
C SER A 113 -6.01 -2.22 -14.70
N GLY A 114 -6.77 -2.99 -15.49
CA GLY A 114 -6.41 -4.36 -15.85
C GLY A 114 -5.07 -4.49 -16.61
N PRO A 115 -4.75 -3.61 -17.58
CA PRO A 115 -3.42 -3.55 -18.18
C PRO A 115 -2.30 -3.32 -17.16
N ALA A 116 -2.41 -2.31 -16.29
CA ALA A 116 -1.40 -2.01 -15.28
C ALA A 116 -1.20 -3.19 -14.30
N ARG A 117 -2.29 -3.84 -13.89
CA ARG A 117 -2.23 -5.05 -13.06
C ARG A 117 -1.46 -6.18 -13.76
N ARG A 118 -1.73 -6.44 -15.04
CA ARG A 118 -1.06 -7.50 -15.80
C ARG A 118 0.43 -7.21 -15.97
N GLN A 119 0.80 -5.95 -16.18
CA GLN A 119 2.20 -5.53 -16.22
C GLN A 119 2.89 -5.80 -14.88
N ALA A 120 2.27 -5.41 -13.76
CA ALA A 120 2.80 -5.68 -12.43
C ALA A 120 2.95 -7.19 -12.14
N GLN A 121 1.95 -8.00 -12.54
CA GLN A 121 2.01 -9.46 -12.44
C GLN A 121 3.19 -10.05 -13.22
N SER A 122 3.42 -9.56 -14.45
CA SER A 122 4.55 -10.00 -15.27
C SER A 122 5.90 -9.58 -14.70
N ALA A 123 6.00 -8.36 -14.16
CA ALA A 123 7.25 -7.85 -13.59
C ALA A 123 7.65 -8.58 -12.30
N LEU A 124 6.67 -9.05 -11.52
CA LEU A 124 6.87 -9.66 -10.21
C LEU A 124 6.76 -11.20 -10.23
N ILE A 125 6.69 -11.83 -11.40
CA ILE A 125 6.45 -13.28 -11.51
C ILE A 125 7.58 -14.11 -10.89
N ASP A 126 8.83 -13.67 -11.04
CA ASP A 126 10.01 -14.36 -10.52
C ASP A 126 10.46 -13.82 -9.15
N VAL A 127 9.79 -12.79 -8.62
CA VAL A 127 10.08 -12.25 -7.29
C VAL A 127 9.38 -13.13 -6.24
N PRO A 128 10.10 -13.72 -5.27
CA PRO A 128 9.47 -14.51 -4.21
C PRO A 128 8.45 -13.69 -3.41
N GLY A 129 7.31 -14.28 -3.03
CA GLY A 129 6.35 -13.64 -2.11
C GLY A 129 4.88 -13.95 -2.41
N ASP A 130 4.09 -14.16 -1.36
CA ASP A 130 2.66 -14.46 -1.44
C ASP A 130 1.83 -13.16 -1.56
N ARG A 131 1.94 -12.51 -2.72
CA ARG A 131 1.27 -11.23 -2.98
C ARG A 131 -0.05 -11.37 -3.73
N GLN A 132 -1.01 -10.51 -3.38
CA GLN A 132 -2.29 -10.39 -4.08
C GLN A 132 -2.29 -9.20 -5.03
N PHE A 133 -2.93 -9.35 -6.19
CA PHE A 133 -3.06 -8.28 -7.18
C PHE A 133 -4.52 -7.84 -7.30
N HIS A 134 -4.79 -6.55 -7.09
CA HIS A 134 -6.12 -5.98 -7.12
C HIS A 134 -6.22 -4.84 -8.14
N ILE A 135 -7.42 -4.68 -8.69
CA ILE A 135 -7.80 -3.45 -9.40
C ILE A 135 -8.69 -2.69 -8.42
N ILE A 136 -8.24 -1.53 -7.95
CA ILE A 136 -8.97 -0.74 -6.96
C ILE A 136 -9.02 0.70 -7.45
N HIS A 137 -10.06 1.03 -8.21
CA HIS A 137 -10.18 2.34 -8.87
C HIS A 137 -10.25 3.48 -7.84
N GLU A 138 -10.94 3.22 -6.73
CA GLU A 138 -11.26 4.19 -5.69
C GLU A 138 -10.01 4.73 -4.98
N LEU A 139 -8.89 3.98 -4.98
CA LEU A 139 -7.63 4.46 -4.39
C LEU A 139 -6.97 5.58 -5.22
N PHE A 140 -7.35 5.71 -6.49
CA PHE A 140 -6.74 6.63 -7.47
C PHE A 140 -7.67 7.79 -7.85
N GLU A 141 -8.86 7.84 -7.25
CA GLU A 141 -9.81 8.93 -7.44
C GLU A 141 -9.56 9.99 -6.36
N GLN A 142 -9.28 11.22 -6.78
CA GLN A 142 -9.11 12.37 -5.90
C GLN A 142 -10.40 13.17 -5.82
#